data_AF-A0A380DXH2-F1
#
_entry.id   AF-A0A380DXH2-F1
#
_cell.length_a   1.000
_cell.length_b   1.000
_cell.length_c   1.000
_cell.angle_alpha   90.00
_cell.angle_beta   90.00
_cell.angle_gamma   90.00
#
_symmetry.space_group_name_H-M   'P 1'
#
loop_
_entity.id
_entity.type
_entity.pdbx_description
1 polymer ?
#
loop_
_entity_poly.entity_id
_entity_poly.type
_entity_poly.pdbx_seq_one_letter_code
_entity_poly.pdbx_strand_id
1 'polypeptide(L)'
;MSKDNDYALMVVIPKQGPNAESTNDLVHDLRDYHKDAQDKYGFKTEISGQSVINIDMSKKLNEAIPLFATVIVVLAFFLLMIVFRSILIPLKAVLGFVLSLMATLGFTTFVMQDGFMKGLFGIETTGPMLAFLPVITIGILFA
;
A
#
# COMPACT_ATOMS: atom_id res chain seq x y z
N MET A 1 -26.59 -21.43 -1.55
CA MET A 1 -27.71 -20.70 -0.92
C MET A 1 -27.78 -21.12 0.53
N SER A 2 -28.00 -20.17 1.44
CA SER A 2 -28.25 -20.48 2.86
C SER A 2 -29.50 -21.35 3.01
N LYS A 3 -29.58 -22.18 4.06
CA LYS A 3 -30.78 -22.98 4.37
C LYS A 3 -32.02 -22.12 4.56
N ASP A 4 -31.84 -20.88 4.99
CA ASP A 4 -32.91 -19.91 5.22
C ASP A 4 -33.17 -19.02 4.00
N ASN A 5 -32.49 -19.25 2.87
CA ASN A 5 -32.59 -18.51 1.60
C ASN A 5 -32.26 -17.00 1.66
N ASP A 6 -31.81 -16.50 2.82
CA ASP A 6 -31.44 -15.08 3.02
C ASP A 6 -30.09 -14.69 2.39
N TYR A 7 -29.25 -15.66 2.04
CA TYR A 7 -27.90 -15.40 1.51
C TYR A 7 -27.59 -16.27 0.28
N ALA A 8 -27.04 -15.62 -0.74
CA ALA A 8 -26.44 -16.27 -1.91
C ALA A 8 -24.93 -15.99 -1.93
N LEU A 9 -24.14 -17.03 -2.22
CA LEU A 9 -22.70 -16.92 -2.38
C LEU A 9 -22.38 -17.04 -3.87
N MET A 10 -21.71 -16.04 -4.42
CA MET A 10 -21.19 -16.04 -5.78
C MET A 10 -19.67 -16.03 -5.73
N VAL A 11 -19.04 -16.96 -6.44
CA VAL A 11 -17.58 -17.03 -6.54
C VAL A 11 -17.16 -16.37 -7.84
N VAL A 12 -16.35 -15.32 -7.74
CA VAL A 12 -15.76 -14.61 -8.88
C VAL A 12 -14.28 -14.93 -8.92
N ILE A 13 -13.80 -15.46 -10.05
CA ILE A 13 -12.39 -15.79 -10.25
C ILE A 13 -11.79 -14.75 -11.21
N PRO A 14 -10.85 -13.91 -10.75
CA PRO A 14 -10.16 -12.97 -11.61
C PRO A 14 -9.39 -13.70 -12.72
N LYS A 15 -9.31 -13.10 -13.91
CA LYS A 15 -8.53 -13.66 -15.03
C LYS A 15 -7.02 -13.58 -14.80
N GLN A 16 -6.57 -12.64 -13.96
CA GLN A 16 -5.16 -12.39 -13.65
C GLN A 16 -4.86 -12.74 -12.19
N GLY A 17 -3.58 -12.64 -11.81
CA GLY A 17 -3.12 -12.99 -10.46
C GLY A 17 -3.72 -12.10 -9.34
N PRO A 18 -3.62 -12.55 -8.08
CA PRO A 18 -4.23 -11.88 -6.92
C PRO A 18 -3.64 -10.49 -6.62
N ASN A 19 -2.44 -10.19 -7.12
CA ASN A 19 -1.78 -8.90 -6.96
C ASN A 19 -1.90 -8.00 -8.20
N ALA A 20 -2.52 -8.47 -9.29
CA ALA A 20 -2.63 -7.69 -10.52
C ALA A 20 -3.54 -6.46 -10.32
N GLU A 21 -3.21 -5.35 -10.99
CA GLU A 21 -4.02 -4.12 -10.97
C GLU A 21 -5.47 -4.38 -11.38
N SER A 22 -5.68 -5.16 -12.44
CA SER A 22 -7.02 -5.56 -12.88
C SER A 22 -7.85 -6.32 -11.82
N THR A 23 -7.20 -7.05 -10.92
CA THR A 23 -7.87 -7.71 -9.78
C THR A 23 -8.26 -6.69 -8.72
N ASN A 24 -7.45 -5.65 -8.53
CA ASN A 24 -7.75 -4.54 -7.63
C ASN A 24 -8.94 -3.71 -8.16
N ASP A 25 -8.94 -3.39 -9.45
CA ASP A 25 -10.03 -2.69 -10.13
C ASP A 25 -11.33 -3.47 -10.02
N LEU A 26 -11.29 -4.79 -10.29
CA LEU A 26 -12.46 -5.65 -10.13
C LEU A 26 -13.04 -5.63 -8.72
N VAL A 27 -12.19 -5.58 -7.68
CA VAL A 27 -12.67 -5.48 -6.29
C VAL A 27 -13.31 -4.13 -6.02
N HIS A 28 -12.77 -3.04 -6.58
CA HIS A 28 -13.37 -1.70 -6.47
C HIS A 28 -14.70 -1.62 -7.22
N ASP A 29 -14.77 -2.12 -8.46
CA ASP A 29 -15.99 -2.17 -9.26
C ASP A 29 -17.11 -2.92 -8.54
N LEU A 30 -16.78 -4.09 -7.96
CA LEU A 30 -17.75 -4.87 -7.19
C LEU A 30 -18.19 -4.14 -5.92
N ARG A 31 -17.30 -3.40 -5.26
CA ARG A 31 -17.63 -2.58 -4.06
C ARG A 31 -18.53 -1.40 -4.42
N ASP A 32 -18.24 -0.72 -5.52
CA ASP A 32 -19.04 0.42 -5.97
C ASP A 32 -20.45 -0.02 -6.40
N TYR A 33 -20.55 -1.21 -7.01
CA TYR A 33 -21.83 -1.85 -7.36
C TYR A 33 -22.71 -2.18 -6.14
N HIS A 34 -22.17 -2.18 -4.91
CA HIS A 34 -22.97 -2.37 -3.70
C HIS A 34 -24.12 -1.38 -3.59
N LYS A 35 -23.85 -0.10 -3.89
CA LYS A 35 -24.86 0.96 -3.82
C LYS A 35 -25.96 0.74 -4.85
N ASP A 36 -25.57 0.45 -6.09
CA ASP A 36 -26.51 0.16 -7.18
C ASP A 36 -27.36 -1.07 -6.88
N ALA A 37 -26.77 -2.11 -6.29
CA ALA A 37 -27.48 -3.32 -5.89
C ALA A 37 -28.49 -3.06 -4.78
N GLN A 38 -28.12 -2.23 -3.81
CA GLN A 38 -28.99 -1.83 -2.71
C GLN A 38 -30.15 -0.94 -3.19
N ASP A 39 -29.86 0.08 -3.99
CA ASP A 39 -30.87 1.04 -4.45
C ASP A 39 -31.85 0.44 -5.46
N LYS A 40 -31.36 -0.44 -6.34
CA LYS A 40 -32.17 -1.02 -7.43
C LYS A 40 -32.90 -2.31 -7.04
N TYR A 41 -32.30 -3.13 -6.19
CA TYR A 41 -32.82 -4.47 -5.87
C TYR A 41 -33.02 -4.71 -4.36
N GLY A 42 -32.64 -3.78 -3.48
CA GLY A 42 -32.74 -3.96 -2.04
C GLY A 42 -31.75 -4.99 -1.47
N PHE A 43 -30.75 -5.41 -2.25
CA PHE A 43 -29.78 -6.42 -1.83
C PHE A 43 -28.54 -5.79 -1.21
N LYS A 44 -28.12 -6.33 -0.06
CA LYS A 44 -26.84 -6.02 0.55
C LYS A 44 -25.77 -6.98 0.01
N THR A 45 -24.75 -6.46 -0.64
CA THR A 45 -23.61 -7.26 -1.12
C THR A 45 -22.41 -7.13 -0.19
N GLU A 46 -21.68 -8.20 0.05
CA GLU A 46 -20.43 -8.16 0.81
C GLU A 46 -19.39 -8.93 0.02
N ILE A 47 -18.15 -8.44 -0.01
CA ILE A 47 -17.07 -9.00 -0.82
C ILE A 47 -15.93 -9.42 0.09
N SER A 48 -15.43 -10.63 -0.11
CA SER A 48 -14.35 -11.21 0.69
C SER A 48 -13.52 -12.16 -0.17
N GLY A 49 -12.44 -12.68 0.38
CA GLY A 49 -11.48 -13.55 -0.30
C GLY A 49 -10.04 -13.06 -0.14
N GLN A 50 -9.07 -13.92 -0.51
CA GLN A 50 -7.66 -13.64 -0.26
C GLN A 50 -7.18 -12.35 -0.93
N SER A 51 -7.58 -12.10 -2.18
CA SER A 51 -7.20 -10.87 -2.90
C SER A 51 -7.76 -9.62 -2.23
N VAL A 52 -9.01 -9.67 -1.75
CA VAL A 52 -9.68 -8.57 -1.04
C VAL A 52 -8.94 -8.26 0.27
N ILE A 53 -8.59 -9.30 1.04
CA ILE A 53 -7.81 -9.17 2.28
C ILE A 53 -6.44 -8.53 2.00
N ASN A 54 -5.75 -8.96 0.94
CA ASN A 54 -4.45 -8.41 0.57
C ASN A 54 -4.56 -6.93 0.16
N ILE A 55 -5.59 -6.55 -0.60
CA ILE A 55 -5.86 -5.17 -1.02
C ILE A 55 -6.16 -4.30 0.21
N ASP A 56 -7.02 -4.77 1.11
CA ASP A 56 -7.38 -4.03 2.33
C ASP A 56 -6.19 -3.87 3.28
N MET A 57 -5.37 -4.91 3.42
CA MET A 57 -4.13 -4.83 4.19
C MET A 57 -3.17 -3.81 3.57
N SER A 58 -2.99 -3.85 2.25
CA SER A 58 -2.12 -2.91 1.53
C SER A 58 -2.60 -1.47 1.70
N LYS A 59 -3.91 -1.24 1.60
CA LYS A 59 -4.53 0.08 1.83
C LYS A 59 -4.29 0.57 3.26
N LYS A 60 -4.54 -0.28 4.26
CA LYS A 60 -4.31 0.07 5.68
C LYS A 60 -2.84 0.38 5.98
N LEU A 61 -1.91 -0.38 5.40
CA LEU A 61 -0.48 -0.11 5.54
C LEU A 61 -0.11 1.23 4.88
N ASN A 62 -0.60 1.49 3.67
CA ASN A 62 -0.38 2.76 2.97
C ASN A 62 -0.95 3.96 3.72
N GLU A 63 -2.12 3.84 4.34
CA GLU A 63 -2.70 4.88 5.19
C GLU A 63 -1.90 5.10 6.49
N ALA A 64 -1.25 4.05 7.01
CA ALA A 64 -0.45 4.13 8.24
C ALA A 64 0.97 4.68 8.00
N ILE A 65 1.57 4.48 6.82
CA ILE A 65 2.94 4.91 6.50
C ILE A 65 3.16 6.41 6.78
N PRO A 66 2.31 7.36 6.31
CA PRO A 66 2.51 8.78 6.56
C PRO A 66 2.54 9.13 8.04
N LEU A 67 1.63 8.56 8.83
CA LEU A 67 1.58 8.76 10.27
C LEU A 67 2.83 8.20 10.95
N PHE A 68 3.19 6.95 10.64
CA PHE A 68 4.36 6.29 11.20
C PHE A 68 5.66 7.05 10.90
N ALA A 69 5.87 7.42 9.64
CA ALA A 69 7.03 8.19 9.21
C ALA A 69 7.08 9.57 9.87
N THR A 70 5.95 10.25 9.98
CA THR A 70 5.88 11.59 10.61
C THR A 70 6.24 11.51 12.09
N VAL A 71 5.70 10.54 12.83
CA VAL A 71 5.99 10.39 14.26
C VAL A 71 7.48 10.16 14.48
N ILE A 72 8.10 9.26 13.71
CA ILE A 72 9.53 8.97 13.85
C ILE A 72 10.39 10.19 13.51
N VAL A 73 10.09 10.85 12.38
CA VAL A 73 10.84 12.03 11.93
C VAL A 73 10.75 13.17 12.96
N VAL A 74 9.57 13.42 13.51
CA VAL A 74 9.35 14.45 14.52
C VAL A 74 10.13 14.13 15.81
N LEU A 75 10.05 12.89 16.29
CA LEU A 75 10.78 12.46 17.49
C LEU A 75 12.29 12.57 17.29
N ALA A 76 12.82 12.09 16.16
CA ALA A 76 14.24 12.20 15.82
C ALA A 76 14.68 13.67 15.72
N PHE A 77 13.88 14.53 15.09
CA PHE A 77 14.15 15.95 14.98
C PHE A 77 14.29 16.62 16.36
N PHE A 78 13.37 16.35 17.28
CA PHE A 78 13.44 16.90 18.65
C PHE A 78 14.64 16.36 19.43
N LEU A 79 14.93 15.07 19.33
CA LEU A 79 16.09 14.47 19.97
C LEU A 79 17.39 15.13 19.48
N LEU A 80 17.55 15.24 18.15
CA LEU A 80 18.71 15.90 17.55
C LEU A 80 18.77 17.39 17.93
N MET A 81 17.63 18.08 18.04
CA MET A 81 17.60 19.47 18.50
C MET A 81 18.13 19.61 19.92
N ILE A 82 17.80 18.70 20.83
CA ILE A 82 18.30 18.71 22.23
C ILE A 82 19.81 18.43 22.25
N VAL A 83 20.26 17.44 21.48
CA VAL A 83 21.68 17.02 21.42
C VAL A 83 22.55 18.10 20.82
N PHE A 84 22.16 18.65 19.67
CA PHE A 84 22.94 19.65 18.95
C PHE A 84 22.66 21.09 19.39
N ARG A 85 21.63 21.32 20.21
CA ARG A 85 21.12 22.65 20.61
C ARG A 85 20.93 23.58 19.42
N SER A 86 20.55 23.02 18.27
CA SER A 86 20.47 23.70 16.98
C SER A 86 19.27 23.17 16.21
N ILE A 87 18.58 24.07 15.49
CA ILE A 87 17.42 23.73 14.64
C ILE A 87 17.86 23.43 13.21
N LEU A 88 18.91 24.11 12.73
CA LEU A 88 19.37 24.01 11.34
C LEU A 88 20.04 22.66 11.04
N ILE A 89 20.80 22.11 12.00
CA ILE A 89 21.51 20.83 11.82
C ILE A 89 20.50 19.68 11.69
N PRO A 90 19.55 19.48 12.64
CA PRO A 90 18.53 18.44 12.52
C PRO A 90 17.65 18.62 11.28
N LEU A 91 17.30 19.85 10.91
CA LEU A 91 16.44 20.10 9.76
C LEU A 91 17.09 19.62 8.45
N LYS A 92 18.37 19.95 8.23
CA LYS A 92 19.10 19.48 7.05
C LYS A 92 19.22 17.95 7.03
N ALA A 93 19.47 17.33 8.18
CA ALA A 93 19.56 15.89 8.30
C ALA A 93 18.23 15.20 7.96
N VAL A 94 17.13 15.66 8.54
CA VAL A 94 15.77 15.14 8.28
C VAL A 94 15.38 15.32 6.82
N LEU A 95 15.61 16.49 6.23
CA LEU A 95 15.30 16.73 4.83
C LEU A 95 16.10 15.80 3.91
N GLY A 96 17.41 15.66 4.15
CA GLY A 96 18.25 14.75 3.40
C GLY A 96 17.79 13.29 3.53
N PHE A 97 17.38 12.88 4.73
CA PHE A 97 16.85 11.55 4.98
C PHE A 97 15.53 11.31 4.22
N VAL A 98 14.56 12.21 4.34
CA VAL A 98 13.25 12.07 3.67
C VAL A 98 13.42 12.04 2.16
N LEU A 99 14.28 12.89 1.61
CA LEU A 99 14.61 12.89 0.18
C LEU A 99 15.28 11.58 -0.24
N SER A 100 16.23 11.07 0.54
CA SER A 100 16.87 9.77 0.28
C SER A 100 15.84 8.64 0.29
N LEU A 101 14.94 8.62 1.28
CA LEU A 101 13.90 7.60 1.39
C LEU A 101 12.95 7.64 0.19
N MET A 102 12.48 8.82 -0.19
CA MET A 102 11.63 9.03 -1.37
C MET A 102 12.35 8.59 -2.66
N ALA A 103 13.63 8.94 -2.79
CA ALA A 103 14.44 8.54 -3.94
C ALA A 103 14.63 7.02 -4.00
N THR A 104 14.92 6.36 -2.87
CA THR A 104 15.08 4.90 -2.82
C THR A 104 13.78 4.19 -3.15
N LEU A 105 12.69 4.52 -2.46
CA LEU A 105 11.39 3.87 -2.68
C LEU A 105 10.88 4.14 -4.10
N GLY A 106 10.96 5.39 -4.58
CA GLY A 106 10.56 5.78 -5.93
C GLY A 106 11.41 5.12 -7.01
N PHE A 107 12.73 5.01 -6.82
CA PHE A 107 13.60 4.30 -7.75
C PHE A 107 13.31 2.80 -7.77
N THR A 108 13.06 2.19 -6.60
CA THR A 108 12.66 0.78 -6.53
C THR A 108 11.34 0.52 -7.25
N THR A 109 10.32 1.37 -7.07
CA THR A 109 9.06 1.25 -7.81
C THR A 109 9.27 1.45 -9.30
N PHE A 110 10.09 2.44 -9.70
CA PHE A 110 10.39 2.73 -11.10
C PHE A 110 11.08 1.56 -11.83
N VAL A 111 12.03 0.89 -11.17
CA VAL A 111 12.71 -0.26 -11.75
C VAL A 111 11.81 -1.50 -11.77
N MET A 112 11.08 -1.76 -10.69
CA MET A 112 10.41 -3.05 -10.49
C MET A 112 8.94 -3.09 -10.88
N GLN A 113 8.24 -1.96 -10.88
CA GLN A 113 6.85 -1.87 -11.34
C GLN A 113 6.82 -1.38 -12.78
N ASP A 114 7.44 -0.23 -13.06
CA ASP A 114 7.45 0.34 -14.42
C ASP A 114 8.40 -0.41 -15.36
N GLY A 115 9.37 -1.14 -14.80
CA GLY A 115 10.27 -1.95 -15.58
C GLY A 115 11.38 -1.18 -16.27
N PHE A 116 11.68 0.00 -15.76
CA PHE A 116 12.85 0.71 -16.22
C PHE A 116 14.10 -0.14 -15.96
N MET A 117 15.04 -0.20 -16.91
CA MET A 117 16.26 -1.01 -16.81
C MET A 117 16.05 -2.54 -16.68
N LYS A 118 14.88 -3.09 -17.04
CA LYS A 118 14.62 -4.55 -17.10
C LYS A 118 15.75 -5.35 -17.77
N GLY A 119 16.23 -4.87 -18.92
CA GLY A 119 17.30 -5.52 -19.69
C GLY A 119 18.70 -5.41 -19.08
N LEU A 120 18.94 -4.41 -18.22
CA LEU A 120 20.23 -4.23 -17.53
C LEU A 120 20.32 -5.11 -16.28
N PHE A 121 19.20 -5.31 -15.58
CA PHE A 121 19.12 -6.09 -14.34
C PHE A 121 18.61 -7.52 -14.52
N GLY A 122 18.28 -7.94 -15.74
CA GLY A 122 17.78 -9.29 -16.02
C GLY A 122 16.41 -9.57 -15.38
N ILE A 123 15.56 -8.55 -15.26
CA ILE A 123 14.24 -8.67 -14.64
C ILE A 123 13.27 -9.23 -15.69
N GLU A 124 12.96 -10.53 -15.60
CA GLU A 124 12.04 -11.20 -16.54
C GLU A 124 10.57 -10.84 -16.31
N THR A 125 10.18 -10.62 -15.05
CA THR A 125 8.80 -10.30 -14.67
C THR A 125 8.78 -9.10 -13.74
N THR A 126 8.12 -8.02 -14.16
CA THR A 126 7.78 -6.92 -13.24
C THR A 126 6.42 -7.14 -12.62
N GLY A 127 6.28 -6.67 -11.40
CA GLY A 127 5.05 -6.85 -10.67
C GLY A 127 4.93 -5.93 -9.46
N PRO A 128 3.71 -5.85 -8.91
CA PRO A 128 3.44 -5.09 -7.70
C PRO A 128 4.34 -5.52 -6.55
N MET A 129 4.81 -4.53 -5.79
CA MET A 129 5.64 -4.74 -4.62
C MET A 129 4.83 -5.22 -3.42
N LEU A 130 5.49 -5.96 -2.54
CA LEU A 130 4.92 -6.35 -1.25
C LEU A 130 4.62 -5.09 -0.43
N ALA A 131 3.38 -4.95 0.01
CA ALA A 131 2.88 -3.74 0.67
C ALA A 131 3.56 -3.42 2.02
N PHE A 132 4.29 -4.37 2.60
CA PHE A 132 5.04 -4.16 3.84
C PHE A 132 6.47 -3.64 3.64
N LEU A 133 6.99 -3.62 2.41
CA LEU A 133 8.37 -3.16 2.15
C LEU A 133 8.63 -1.73 2.64
N PRO A 134 7.78 -0.72 2.33
CA PRO A 134 8.05 0.65 2.79
C PRO A 134 8.06 0.76 4.32
N VAL A 135 7.18 0.01 5.00
CA VAL A 135 7.09 0.00 6.47
C VAL A 135 8.38 -0.56 7.07
N ILE A 136 8.87 -1.69 6.54
CA ILE A 136 10.12 -2.31 6.98
C ILE A 136 11.31 -1.38 6.72
N THR A 137 11.39 -0.77 5.54
CA THR A 137 12.47 0.16 5.18
C THR A 137 12.53 1.33 6.15
N ILE A 138 11.40 1.97 6.45
CA ILE A 138 11.34 3.07 7.41
C ILE A 138 11.73 2.58 8.81
N GLY A 139 11.22 1.43 9.24
CA GLY A 139 11.50 0.88 10.57
C GLY A 139 12.98 0.57 10.77
N ILE A 140 13.65 -0.06 9.79
CA ILE A 140 15.07 -0.41 9.88
C ILE A 140 15.97 0.82 9.82
N LEU A 141 15.65 1.80 8.98
CA LEU A 141 16.49 2.99 8.80
C LEU A 141 16.53 3.91 10.03
N PHE A 142 15.55 3.79 10.93
CA PHE A 142 15.42 4.59 12.14
C PHE A 142 15.60 3.80 13.45
N ALA A 143 15.80 2.47 13.37
CA ALA A 143 16.14 1.63 14.53
C ALA A 143 17.59 1.87 14.98
#